data_AF-A0A1I7UT39-F1
#
_entry.id   AF-A0A1I7UT39-F1
#
_cell.length_a   1.000
_cell.length_b   1.000
_cell.length_c   1.000
_cell.angle_alpha   90.00
_cell.angle_beta   90.00
_cell.angle_gamma   90.00
#
_symmetry.space_group_name_H-M   'P 1'
#
loop_
_entity.id
_entity.type
_entity.pdbx_description
1 polymer ?
#
loop_
_entity_poly.entity_id
_entity_poly.type
_entity_poly.pdbx_seq_one_letter_code
_entity_poly.pdbx_strand_id
1 'polypeptide(L)'
;MISDIFTVKNVTYDLFLGRNTLNILDLTERETGGKPVVSARFSGDFAPLDTVINILNQFKWNLEIDYRFPDYFQFDFEGKYSGGSIKIPFAHWLTLQDLLAFLHCDSVHLENVRVSGEELNVFLSHFIRNSATKRLFLTARNVDLSVVIQGITVFDKGVDWFEIRRENGSKAEIEMKDGVFCLRTE
;
A
#
# COMPACT_ATOMS: atom_id res chain seq x y z
N MET A 1 -27.04 1.51 -29.21
CA MET A 1 -25.79 0.73 -29.28
C MET A 1 -25.17 0.75 -27.89
N ILE A 2 -25.23 -0.37 -27.18
CA ILE A 2 -24.49 -0.54 -25.93
C ILE A 2 -23.05 -0.75 -26.37
N SER A 3 -22.18 0.25 -26.21
CA SER A 3 -20.75 0.00 -26.32
C SER A 3 -20.38 -0.85 -25.11
N ASP A 4 -20.17 -2.14 -25.32
CA ASP A 4 -19.61 -3.00 -24.29
C ASP A 4 -18.26 -2.41 -23.87
N ILE A 5 -18.21 -1.79 -22.70
CA ILE A 5 -16.97 -1.26 -22.14
C ILE A 5 -16.16 -2.46 -21.66
N PHE A 6 -15.41 -3.07 -22.58
CA PHE A 6 -14.44 -4.10 -22.24
C PHE A 6 -13.38 -3.49 -21.31
N THR A 7 -13.33 -3.98 -20.07
CA THR A 7 -12.34 -3.59 -19.07
C THR A 7 -11.21 -4.61 -19.04
N VAL A 8 -9.96 -4.16 -18.95
CA VAL A 8 -8.81 -5.03 -18.72
C VAL A 8 -8.68 -5.28 -17.22
N LYS A 9 -8.89 -6.53 -16.79
CA LYS A 9 -8.89 -6.88 -15.36
C LYS A 9 -7.51 -6.72 -14.71
N ASN A 10 -6.46 -7.13 -15.40
CA ASN A 10 -5.09 -7.09 -14.89
C ASN A 10 -4.10 -6.87 -16.03
N VAL A 11 -3.10 -6.06 -15.78
CA VAL A 11 -1.88 -5.97 -16.60
C VAL A 11 -0.67 -6.23 -15.70
N THR A 12 0.28 -7.03 -16.18
CA THR A 12 1.51 -7.32 -15.45
C THR A 12 2.70 -6.83 -16.26
N TYR A 13 3.54 -6.03 -15.63
CA TYR A 13 4.76 -5.49 -16.19
C TYR A 13 5.97 -6.08 -15.49
N ASP A 14 6.84 -6.67 -16.29
CA ASP A 14 8.16 -7.09 -15.85
C ASP A 14 9.16 -5.98 -16.20
N LEU A 15 9.55 -5.16 -15.22
CA LEU A 15 10.51 -4.07 -15.48
C LEU A 15 11.93 -4.66 -15.43
N PHE A 16 12.30 -5.39 -16.48
CA PHE A 16 13.70 -5.74 -16.70
C PHE A 16 14.46 -4.53 -17.27
N LEU A 17 15.64 -4.26 -16.69
CA LEU A 17 16.62 -3.23 -17.05
C LEU A 17 16.65 -2.94 -18.56
N GLY A 18 15.90 -1.93 -18.95
CA GLY A 18 15.88 -1.39 -20.30
C GLY A 18 15.52 0.07 -20.15
N ARG A 19 16.27 0.94 -20.81
CA ARG A 19 16.12 2.40 -20.85
C ARG A 19 14.79 2.84 -21.49
N ASN A 20 13.67 2.30 -21.05
CA ASN A 20 12.36 2.66 -21.53
C ASN A 20 11.99 3.98 -20.86
N THR A 21 12.37 5.05 -21.55
CA THR A 21 11.87 6.43 -21.38
C THR A 21 10.38 6.57 -21.73
N LEU A 22 9.69 5.48 -22.07
CA LEU A 22 8.26 5.48 -22.30
C LEU A 22 7.53 5.55 -20.97
N ASN A 23 6.65 6.54 -20.84
CA ASN A 23 5.74 6.63 -19.71
C ASN A 23 4.94 5.31 -19.65
N ILE A 24 4.92 4.66 -18.49
CA ILE A 24 4.22 3.39 -18.30
C ILE A 24 2.71 3.55 -18.60
N LEU A 25 2.15 4.74 -18.42
CA LEU A 25 0.79 5.02 -18.87
C LEU A 25 0.64 4.86 -20.38
N ASP A 26 1.57 5.41 -21.17
CA ASP A 26 1.53 5.30 -22.64
C ASP A 26 1.67 3.84 -23.08
N LEU A 27 2.55 3.08 -22.41
CA LEU A 27 2.68 1.64 -22.65
C LEU A 27 1.38 0.92 -22.30
N THR A 28 0.78 1.25 -21.17
CA THR A 28 -0.50 0.67 -20.73
C THR A 28 -1.60 0.96 -21.73
N GLU A 29 -1.75 2.21 -22.14
CA GLU A 29 -2.76 2.63 -23.11
C GLU A 29 -2.57 1.89 -24.46
N ARG A 30 -1.32 1.75 -24.91
CA ARG A 30 -1.00 1.02 -26.15
C ARG A 30 -1.36 -0.46 -26.04
N GLU A 31 -1.03 -1.11 -24.93
CA GLU A 31 -1.26 -2.55 -24.73
C GLU A 31 -2.74 -2.88 -24.50
N THR A 32 -3.48 -1.99 -23.85
CA THR A 32 -4.91 -2.20 -23.58
C THR A 32 -5.80 -1.67 -24.69
N GLY A 33 -5.24 -0.91 -25.65
CA GLY A 33 -5.99 -0.22 -26.69
C GLY A 33 -6.89 0.87 -26.12
N GLY A 34 -6.44 1.59 -25.09
CA GLY A 34 -7.19 2.63 -24.40
C GLY A 34 -8.31 2.11 -23.48
N LYS A 35 -8.36 0.79 -23.23
CA LYS A 35 -9.36 0.21 -22.33
C LYS A 35 -9.02 0.52 -20.88
N PRO A 36 -10.03 0.79 -20.01
CA PRO A 36 -9.79 0.98 -18.60
C PRO A 36 -9.15 -0.26 -17.98
N VAL A 37 -8.17 -0.06 -17.12
CA VAL A 37 -7.48 -1.12 -16.37
C VAL A 37 -7.98 -1.13 -14.93
N VAL A 38 -8.21 -2.31 -14.39
CA VAL A 38 -8.67 -2.48 -13.00
C VAL A 38 -7.51 -2.70 -12.03
N SER A 39 -6.47 -3.40 -12.48
CA SER A 39 -5.27 -3.67 -11.67
C SER A 39 -4.00 -3.72 -12.50
N ALA A 40 -2.90 -3.27 -11.91
CA ALA A 40 -1.56 -3.38 -12.48
C ALA A 40 -0.60 -3.99 -11.46
N ARG A 41 0.22 -4.94 -11.91
CA ARG A 41 1.34 -5.48 -11.13
C ARG A 41 2.64 -5.12 -11.81
N PHE A 42 3.57 -4.59 -11.03
CA PHE A 42 4.94 -4.34 -11.45
C PHE A 42 5.85 -5.26 -10.64
N SER A 43 6.64 -6.09 -11.32
CA SER A 43 7.57 -7.03 -10.68
C SER A 43 8.92 -7.03 -11.38
N GLY A 44 10.00 -7.23 -10.63
CA GLY A 44 11.35 -7.34 -11.19
C GLY A 44 12.45 -7.17 -10.13
N ASP A 45 13.70 -7.28 -10.56
CA ASP A 45 14.86 -7.19 -9.67
C ASP A 45 15.29 -5.74 -9.41
N PHE A 46 15.06 -4.84 -10.37
CA PHE A 46 15.44 -3.42 -10.27
C PHE A 46 14.58 -2.55 -11.19
N ALA A 47 14.00 -1.48 -10.64
CA ALA A 47 13.32 -0.43 -11.40
C ALA A 47 13.99 0.93 -11.13
N PRO A 48 14.15 1.80 -12.14
CA PRO A 48 14.57 3.18 -11.90
C PRO A 48 13.58 3.89 -10.96
N LEU A 49 14.09 4.67 -10.01
CA LEU A 49 13.29 5.40 -9.02
C LEU A 49 12.21 6.26 -9.68
N ASP A 50 12.60 7.02 -10.71
CA ASP A 50 11.67 7.91 -11.45
C ASP A 50 10.49 7.13 -12.05
N THR A 51 10.71 5.89 -12.46
CA THR A 51 9.66 5.02 -12.99
C THR A 51 8.65 4.68 -11.90
N VAL A 52 9.12 4.34 -10.70
CA VAL A 52 8.28 3.97 -9.55
C VAL A 52 7.51 5.18 -9.03
N ILE A 53 8.16 6.33 -8.91
CA ILE A 53 7.51 7.61 -8.55
C ILE A 53 6.40 7.92 -9.56
N ASN A 54 6.70 7.82 -10.86
CA ASN A 54 5.70 8.06 -11.90
C ASN A 54 4.52 7.08 -11.81
N ILE A 55 4.77 5.79 -11.51
CA ILE A 55 3.69 4.83 -11.27
C ILE A 55 2.86 5.26 -10.05
N LEU A 56 3.48 5.59 -8.93
CA LEU A 56 2.73 5.93 -7.72
C LEU A 56 1.93 7.23 -7.87
N ASN A 57 2.48 8.24 -8.54
CA ASN A 57 1.81 9.53 -8.71
C ASN A 57 0.68 9.50 -9.75
N GLN A 58 0.77 8.63 -10.75
CA GLN A 58 -0.14 8.67 -11.90
C GLN A 58 -1.25 7.61 -11.83
N PHE A 59 -1.11 6.57 -11.01
CA PHE A 59 -2.04 5.45 -11.02
C PHE A 59 -3.15 5.60 -9.97
N LYS A 60 -4.39 5.39 -10.42
CA LYS A 60 -5.59 5.41 -9.56
C LYS A 60 -6.26 4.04 -9.41
N TRP A 61 -5.63 2.98 -9.91
CA TRP A 61 -6.17 1.61 -9.91
C TRP A 61 -5.69 0.81 -8.71
N ASN A 62 -6.00 -0.50 -8.70
CA ASN A 62 -5.34 -1.42 -7.80
C ASN A 62 -3.90 -1.66 -8.28
N LEU A 63 -2.91 -1.45 -7.42
CA LEU A 63 -1.50 -1.47 -7.74
C LEU A 63 -0.76 -2.49 -6.86
N GLU A 64 0.05 -3.35 -7.47
CA GLU A 64 1.00 -4.21 -6.78
C GLU A 64 2.43 -3.88 -7.23
N ILE A 65 3.31 -3.54 -6.28
CA ILE A 65 4.73 -3.26 -6.51
C ILE A 65 5.55 -4.34 -5.82
N ASP A 66 5.95 -5.33 -6.61
CA ASP A 66 6.72 -6.49 -6.18
C ASP A 66 8.19 -6.31 -6.56
N TYR A 67 8.85 -5.38 -5.86
CA TYR A 67 10.28 -5.05 -6.02
C TYR A 67 10.99 -5.03 -4.68
N ARG A 68 12.20 -5.57 -4.68
CA ARG A 68 13.11 -5.42 -3.54
C ARG A 68 14.01 -4.20 -3.76
N PHE A 69 13.57 -3.05 -3.26
CA PHE A 69 14.41 -1.87 -3.22
C PHE A 69 15.60 -2.05 -2.26
N PRO A 70 16.72 -1.33 -2.46
CA PRO A 70 17.80 -1.30 -1.48
C PRO A 70 17.41 -0.60 -0.17
N ASP A 71 18.04 -0.96 0.95
CA ASP A 71 17.81 -0.34 2.26
C ASP A 71 18.02 1.20 2.30
N TYR A 72 18.85 1.73 1.41
CA TYR A 72 19.13 3.17 1.29
C TYR A 72 18.13 3.90 0.38
N PHE A 73 17.17 3.19 -0.20
CA PHE A 73 16.13 3.79 -1.01
C PHE A 73 15.27 4.69 -0.12
N GLN A 74 15.22 5.96 -0.48
CA GLN A 74 14.32 6.93 0.13
C GLN A 74 13.36 7.38 -0.94
N PHE A 75 12.09 7.34 -0.58
CA PHE A 75 11.02 7.87 -1.39
C PHE A 75 10.54 9.13 -0.69
N ASP A 76 10.39 10.21 -1.44
CA ASP A 76 9.68 11.39 -0.93
C ASP A 76 8.36 11.48 -1.69
N PHE A 77 7.30 11.05 -1.02
CA PHE A 77 5.97 11.13 -1.59
C PHE A 77 5.52 12.60 -1.58
N GLU A 78 5.75 13.31 -2.69
CA GLU A 78 5.21 14.66 -2.93
C GLU A 78 3.69 14.59 -3.19
N GLY A 79 2.91 14.15 -2.20
CA GLY A 79 1.45 14.12 -2.32
C GLY A 79 0.74 13.07 -1.46
N LYS A 80 -0.53 12.85 -1.80
CA LYS A 80 -1.37 11.80 -1.23
C LYS A 80 -1.65 10.79 -2.33
N TYR A 81 -1.39 9.52 -2.09
CA TYR A 81 -1.85 8.47 -2.98
C TYR A 81 -3.37 8.30 -2.78
N SER A 82 -4.13 8.61 -3.82
CA SER A 82 -5.59 8.42 -3.86
C SER A 82 -5.94 7.48 -5.02
N GLY A 83 -5.83 6.18 -4.77
CA GLY A 83 -6.14 5.12 -5.73
C GLY A 83 -7.00 4.03 -5.10
N GLY A 84 -7.17 2.91 -5.80
CA GLY A 84 -7.85 1.73 -5.29
C GLY A 84 -7.03 1.04 -4.18
N SER A 85 -6.63 -0.20 -4.41
CA SER A 85 -5.78 -0.94 -3.48
C SER A 85 -4.30 -0.75 -3.80
N ILE A 86 -3.43 -0.68 -2.79
CA ILE A 86 -1.98 -0.77 -2.98
C ILE A 86 -1.41 -1.97 -2.24
N LYS A 87 -0.54 -2.74 -2.90
CA LYS A 87 0.18 -3.89 -2.32
C LYS A 87 1.68 -3.77 -2.55
N ILE A 88 2.48 -3.82 -1.49
CA ILE A 88 3.95 -3.74 -1.54
C ILE A 88 4.54 -4.85 -0.64
N PRO A 89 4.93 -6.01 -1.19
CA PRO A 89 5.46 -7.14 -0.41
C PRO A 89 6.83 -6.89 0.26
N PHE A 90 7.61 -5.93 -0.25
CA PHE A 90 8.95 -5.62 0.28
C PHE A 90 9.05 -4.17 0.74
N ALA A 91 8.18 -3.77 1.65
CA ALA A 91 7.98 -2.39 2.10
C ALA A 91 9.01 -1.87 3.13
N HIS A 92 10.15 -2.54 3.29
CA HIS A 92 11.19 -2.22 4.29
C HIS A 92 11.88 -0.86 4.09
N TRP A 93 11.75 -0.27 2.90
CA TRP A 93 12.29 1.05 2.55
C TRP A 93 11.32 2.19 2.85
N LEU A 94 10.06 1.90 3.18
CA LEU A 94 9.08 2.93 3.50
C LEU A 94 9.39 3.56 4.85
N THR A 95 9.40 4.89 4.88
CA THR A 95 9.43 5.68 6.11
C THR A 95 8.04 5.87 6.69
N LEU A 96 7.95 6.37 7.93
CA LEU A 96 6.67 6.79 8.52
C LEU A 96 5.93 7.81 7.64
N GLN A 97 6.66 8.74 7.02
CA GLN A 97 6.07 9.76 6.15
C GLN A 97 5.44 9.12 4.90
N ASP A 98 6.10 8.12 4.31
CA ASP A 98 5.56 7.38 3.17
C ASP A 98 4.28 6.63 3.53
N LEU A 99 4.23 6.03 4.72
CA LEU A 99 3.01 5.34 5.20
C LEU A 99 1.81 6.29 5.27
N LEU A 100 2.03 7.53 5.69
CA LEU A 100 0.99 8.56 5.77
C LEU A 100 0.50 9.03 4.39
N ALA A 101 1.24 8.77 3.32
CA ALA A 101 0.78 9.07 1.96
C ALA A 101 -0.36 8.15 1.50
N PHE A 102 -0.52 6.97 2.11
CA PHE A 102 -1.49 5.94 1.71
C PHE A 102 -2.86 6.05 2.42
N LEU A 103 -3.11 7.12 3.18
CA LEU A 103 -4.35 7.31 3.97
C LEU A 103 -5.63 7.45 3.13
N HIS A 104 -5.52 7.55 1.81
CA HIS A 104 -6.65 7.77 0.90
C HIS A 104 -6.79 6.66 -0.15
N CYS A 105 -6.20 5.48 0.09
CA CYS A 105 -6.46 4.26 -0.69
C CYS A 105 -7.79 3.62 -0.30
N ASP A 106 -8.38 2.76 -1.11
CA ASP A 106 -9.43 1.82 -0.65
C ASP A 106 -8.86 0.76 0.31
N SER A 107 -7.69 0.20 -0.03
CA SER A 107 -7.01 -0.84 0.75
C SER A 107 -5.48 -0.67 0.67
N VAL A 108 -4.79 -0.94 1.76
CA VAL A 108 -3.32 -0.90 1.86
C VAL A 108 -2.82 -2.25 2.34
N HIS A 109 -1.88 -2.86 1.63
CA HIS A 109 -1.24 -4.12 2.00
C HIS A 109 0.27 -3.97 1.92
N LEU A 110 0.94 -3.90 3.06
CA LEU A 110 2.38 -3.71 3.17
C LEU A 110 2.98 -4.88 3.92
N GLU A 111 3.95 -5.56 3.32
CA GLU A 111 4.69 -6.63 3.99
C GLU A 111 6.14 -6.20 4.22
N ASN A 112 6.76 -6.73 5.28
CA ASN A 112 8.15 -6.44 5.64
C ASN A 112 8.44 -4.94 5.87
N VAL A 113 7.53 -4.22 6.55
CA VAL A 113 7.74 -2.81 6.92
C VAL A 113 8.80 -2.72 8.02
N ARG A 114 9.71 -1.74 7.90
CA ARG A 114 10.78 -1.46 8.86
C ARG A 114 10.51 -0.15 9.60
N VAL A 115 9.56 -0.19 10.53
CA VAL A 115 9.24 0.92 11.44
C VAL A 115 9.35 0.46 12.89
N SER A 116 9.70 1.37 13.78
CA SER A 116 9.66 1.14 15.23
C SER A 116 8.22 0.98 15.74
N GLY A 117 8.06 0.45 16.96
CA GLY A 117 6.74 0.34 17.59
C GLY A 117 6.10 1.70 17.84
N GLU A 118 6.91 2.70 18.18
CA GLU A 118 6.52 4.09 18.38
C GLU A 118 6.06 4.74 17.06
N GLU A 119 6.82 4.59 15.98
CA GLU A 119 6.42 5.09 14.65
C GLU A 119 5.13 4.42 14.18
N LEU A 120 4.99 3.10 14.39
CA LEU A 120 3.78 2.38 14.02
C LEU A 120 2.59 2.83 14.87
N ASN A 121 2.77 3.10 16.17
CA ASN A 121 1.73 3.68 17.01
C ASN A 121 1.27 5.06 16.51
N VAL A 122 2.21 5.92 16.13
CA VAL A 122 1.93 7.24 15.54
C VAL A 122 1.15 7.08 14.24
N PHE A 123 1.62 6.20 13.34
CA PHE A 123 0.94 5.90 12.07
C PHE A 123 -0.49 5.42 12.30
N LEU A 124 -0.71 4.41 13.14
CA LEU A 124 -2.03 3.83 13.38
C LEU A 124 -2.98 4.84 14.04
N SER A 125 -2.48 5.60 15.01
CA SER A 125 -3.25 6.67 15.65
C SER A 125 -3.71 7.71 14.62
N HIS A 126 -2.84 8.04 13.65
CA HIS A 126 -3.18 8.95 12.57
C HIS A 126 -4.13 8.31 11.55
N PHE A 127 -3.90 7.05 11.20
CA PHE A 127 -4.72 6.25 10.28
C PHE A 127 -6.16 6.15 10.78
N ILE A 128 -6.38 5.72 12.02
CA ILE A 128 -7.72 5.58 12.61
C ILE A 128 -8.50 6.91 12.60
N ARG A 129 -7.81 8.04 12.77
CA ARG A 129 -8.46 9.36 12.88
C ARG A 129 -8.74 10.02 11.54
N ASN A 130 -7.88 9.82 10.54
CA ASN A 130 -7.85 10.65 9.33
C ASN A 130 -7.98 9.85 8.04
N SER A 131 -7.88 8.51 8.10
CA SER A 131 -7.87 7.68 6.91
C SER A 131 -9.25 7.58 6.27
N ALA A 132 -9.27 7.63 4.95
CA ALA A 132 -10.40 7.17 4.14
C ALA A 132 -10.24 5.69 3.72
N THR A 133 -9.13 5.06 4.10
CA THR A 133 -8.83 3.67 3.81
C THR A 133 -9.63 2.71 4.66
N LYS A 134 -10.29 1.77 3.98
CA LYS A 134 -11.20 0.79 4.58
C LYS A 134 -10.45 -0.39 5.17
N ARG A 135 -9.32 -0.77 4.57
CA ARG A 135 -8.55 -1.97 4.94
C ARG A 135 -7.06 -1.72 4.98
N LEU A 136 -6.42 -2.15 6.07
CA LEU A 136 -4.97 -2.07 6.25
C LEU A 136 -4.42 -3.44 6.65
N PHE A 137 -3.52 -3.98 5.84
CA PHE A 137 -2.73 -5.18 6.14
C PHE A 137 -1.28 -4.74 6.27
N LEU A 138 -0.66 -4.98 7.43
CA LEU A 138 0.72 -4.57 7.67
C LEU A 138 1.51 -5.70 8.33
N THR A 139 2.63 -6.11 7.73
CA THR A 139 3.60 -6.99 8.39
C THR A 139 4.83 -6.17 8.75
N ALA A 140 5.21 -6.13 10.03
CA ALA A 140 6.37 -5.35 10.50
C ALA A 140 7.42 -6.23 11.18
N ARG A 141 8.69 -5.86 11.02
CA ARG A 141 9.83 -6.53 11.66
C ARG A 141 10.09 -6.00 13.06
N ASN A 142 10.34 -6.90 14.02
CA ASN A 142 10.86 -6.57 15.35
C ASN A 142 10.03 -5.53 16.13
N VAL A 143 8.70 -5.57 15.99
CA VAL A 143 7.82 -4.61 16.65
C VAL A 143 7.26 -5.18 17.95
N ASP A 144 7.37 -4.41 19.03
CA ASP A 144 6.66 -4.70 20.28
C ASP A 144 5.20 -4.21 20.18
N LEU A 145 4.28 -5.17 20.06
CA LEU A 145 2.84 -4.90 19.96
C LEU A 145 2.29 -4.20 21.20
N SER A 146 2.89 -4.38 22.38
CA SER A 146 2.44 -3.69 23.59
C SER A 146 2.63 -2.19 23.49
N VAL A 147 3.72 -1.74 22.84
CA VAL A 147 3.99 -0.34 22.52
C VAL A 147 3.06 0.15 21.41
N VAL A 148 2.86 -0.67 20.37
CA VAL A 148 2.01 -0.30 19.22
C VAL A 148 0.58 0.00 19.63
N ILE A 149 0.00 -0.81 20.52
CA ILE A 149 -1.41 -0.65 20.93
C ILE A 149 -1.59 0.38 22.05
N GLN A 150 -0.50 0.84 22.67
CA GLN A 150 -0.56 1.75 23.80
C GLN A 150 -1.17 3.09 23.37
N GLY A 151 -2.26 3.51 24.01
CA GLY A 151 -2.89 4.80 23.74
C GLY A 151 -3.67 4.88 22.42
N ILE A 152 -3.78 3.78 21.65
CA ILE A 152 -4.71 3.70 20.53
C ILE A 152 -6.13 3.74 21.10
N THR A 153 -6.77 4.90 20.99
CA THR A 153 -8.21 5.05 21.23
C THR A 153 -8.89 4.86 19.89
N VAL A 154 -9.66 3.79 19.75
CA VAL A 154 -10.31 3.49 18.47
C VAL A 154 -11.64 4.24 18.40
N PHE A 155 -11.79 5.10 17.39
CA PHE A 155 -12.96 5.97 17.21
C PHE A 155 -13.92 5.36 16.19
N ASP A 156 -15.22 5.65 16.34
CA ASP A 156 -16.38 5.10 15.62
C ASP A 156 -16.46 5.42 14.10
N LYS A 157 -15.34 5.46 13.37
CA LYS A 157 -15.34 5.78 11.92
C LYS A 157 -14.37 4.95 11.08
N GLY A 158 -14.94 4.31 10.04
CA GLY A 158 -14.39 4.25 8.68
C GLY A 158 -13.42 3.13 8.33
N VAL A 159 -12.82 2.46 9.30
CA VAL A 159 -11.91 1.33 9.06
C VAL A 159 -12.66 0.03 9.33
N ASP A 160 -12.97 -0.73 8.28
CA ASP A 160 -13.69 -1.99 8.42
C ASP A 160 -12.83 -3.02 9.16
N TRP A 161 -11.52 -3.06 8.88
CA TRP A 161 -10.63 -4.10 9.36
C TRP A 161 -9.14 -3.72 9.21
N PHE A 162 -8.30 -4.05 10.20
CA PHE A 162 -6.86 -4.03 10.02
C PHE A 162 -6.12 -5.17 10.77
N GLU A 163 -5.04 -5.66 10.16
CA GLU A 163 -4.18 -6.72 10.71
C GLU A 163 -2.73 -6.27 10.74
N ILE A 164 -2.07 -6.50 11.87
CA ILE A 164 -0.64 -6.33 12.07
C ILE A 164 -0.04 -7.69 12.35
N ARG A 165 0.88 -8.16 11.50
CA ARG A 165 1.58 -9.43 11.69
C ARG A 165 3.06 -9.19 11.98
N ARG A 166 3.63 -9.95 12.92
CA ARG A 166 5.09 -10.03 13.13
C ARG A 166 5.67 -11.14 12.25
N GLU A 167 6.95 -11.05 11.92
CA GLU A 167 7.65 -12.10 11.16
C GLU A 167 7.68 -13.46 11.87
N ASN A 168 7.63 -13.49 13.20
CA ASN A 168 7.58 -14.73 13.97
C ASN A 168 6.19 -15.42 13.94
N GLY A 169 5.23 -14.88 13.20
CA GLY A 169 3.88 -15.42 13.04
C GLY A 169 2.83 -14.89 14.01
N SER A 170 3.23 -14.21 15.10
CA SER A 170 2.27 -13.55 16.00
C SER A 170 1.56 -12.41 15.29
N LYS A 171 0.28 -12.20 15.62
CA LYS A 171 -0.54 -11.17 14.97
C LYS A 171 -1.41 -10.43 15.96
N ALA A 172 -1.66 -9.17 15.66
CA ALA A 172 -2.67 -8.34 16.26
C ALA A 172 -3.68 -7.97 15.17
N GLU A 173 -4.91 -8.45 15.30
CA GLU A 173 -6.03 -8.05 14.45
C GLU A 173 -6.86 -7.03 15.22
N ILE A 174 -7.21 -5.93 14.57
CA ILE A 174 -8.24 -5.02 15.07
C ILE A 174 -9.37 -4.99 14.05
N GLU A 175 -10.49 -5.57 14.45
CA GLU A 175 -11.72 -5.65 13.65
C GLU A 175 -12.75 -4.67 14.21
N MET A 176 -13.40 -3.89 13.34
CA MET A 176 -14.58 -3.12 13.73
C MET A 176 -15.80 -4.02 13.58
N LYS A 177 -16.50 -4.30 14.69
CA LYS A 177 -17.74 -5.08 14.69
C LYS A 177 -18.80 -4.32 15.47
N ASP A 178 -19.90 -3.98 14.79
CA ASP A 178 -21.06 -3.30 15.39
C ASP A 178 -20.72 -1.97 16.11
N GLY A 179 -19.76 -1.19 15.58
CA GLY A 179 -19.29 0.06 16.19
C GLY A 179 -18.28 -0.12 17.33
N VAL A 180 -17.89 -1.36 17.64
CA VAL A 180 -16.93 -1.71 18.68
C VAL A 180 -15.67 -2.32 18.05
N PHE A 181 -14.51 -1.87 18.52
CA PHE A 181 -13.23 -2.40 18.04
C PHE A 181 -12.78 -3.58 18.88
N CYS A 182 -12.53 -4.71 18.22
CA CYS A 182 -12.04 -5.93 18.82
C CYS A 182 -10.56 -6.08 18.48
N LEU A 183 -9.67 -5.86 19.45
CA LEU A 183 -8.27 -6.29 19.34
C LEU A 183 -8.18 -7.77 19.69
N ARG A 184 -7.69 -8.59 18.75
CA ARG A 184 -7.29 -9.98 18.98
C ARG A 184 -5.79 -10.08 18.80
N THR A 185 -5.11 -10.57 19.82
CA THR A 185 -3.67 -10.89 19.75
C THR A 185 -3.52 -12.41 19.81
N GLU A 186 -2.86 -13.00 18.81
CA GLU A 186 -2.45 -14.41 18.78
C GLU A 186 -0.93 -14.54 18.93
#